data_AF-A0A7S0S9P4-F1
#
_entry.id   AF-A0A7S0S9P4-F1
#
_cell.length_a   1.000
_cell.length_b   1.000
_cell.length_c   1.000
_cell.angle_alpha   90.00
_cell.angle_beta   90.00
_cell.angle_gamma   90.00
#
_symmetry.space_group_name_H-M   'P 1'
#
loop_
_entity.id
_entity.type
_entity.pdbx_description
1 polymer ?
#
loop_
_entity_poly.entity_id
_entity_poly.type
_entity_poly.pdbx_seq_one_letter_code
_entity_poly.pdbx_strand_id
1 'polypeptide(L)'
;ASTSTGGGGTDGGKTQMSDGERCTQLTLWMSKYASDLDDEKRKFWRWLAKSHPSFEALEKLKEHSLNAGTGSGKVRAAIESKATKTYKALSREIHPDKLGSFFRKTPACDKQGVKDMLRAMFDRATDLKNCVLKPLRCGMKVSDDEGGNRRSHDEF
;
A
#
# COMPACT_ATOMS: atom_id res chain seq x y z
N ALA A 1 14.79 32.94 42.28
CA ALA A 1 14.98 32.15 41.06
C ALA A 1 14.25 30.83 41.23
N SER A 2 13.23 30.57 40.41
CA SER A 2 12.69 29.23 40.13
C SER A 2 11.92 29.31 38.81
N THR A 3 12.66 29.28 37.71
CA THR A 3 12.14 29.02 36.37
C THR A 3 11.86 27.53 36.26
N SER A 4 10.59 27.14 36.27
CA SER A 4 10.17 25.79 35.86
C SER A 4 9.71 25.85 34.41
N THR A 5 10.69 25.77 33.51
CA THR A 5 10.48 25.45 32.10
C THR A 5 10.44 23.94 31.97
N GLY A 6 9.28 23.41 31.62
CA GLY A 6 9.08 21.98 31.32
C GLY A 6 8.02 21.84 30.25
N GLY A 7 8.37 22.22 29.02
CA GLY A 7 7.51 22.09 27.85
C GLY A 7 7.20 20.61 27.58
N GLY A 8 5.96 20.23 27.83
CA GLY A 8 5.40 18.98 27.34
C GLY A 8 5.17 19.07 25.85
N GLY A 9 6.11 18.53 25.07
CA GLY A 9 5.89 18.27 23.65
C GLY A 9 4.79 17.23 23.47
N THR A 10 3.64 17.67 22.98
CA THR A 10 2.56 16.79 22.52
C THR A 10 2.94 16.25 21.15
N ASP A 11 3.72 15.16 21.15
CA ASP A 11 3.96 14.34 19.98
C ASP A 11 2.61 13.80 19.48
N GLY A 12 2.31 14.07 18.20
CA GLY A 12 0.99 13.89 17.59
C GLY A 12 0.41 12.50 17.83
N GLY A 13 -0.79 12.47 18.42
CA GLY A 13 -1.56 11.26 18.71
C GLY A 13 -1.77 10.40 17.47
N LYS A 14 -0.94 9.38 17.30
CA LYS A 14 -1.37 8.14 16.65
C LYS A 14 -2.15 7.37 17.68
N THR A 15 -3.48 7.40 17.58
CA THR A 15 -4.35 6.43 18.29
C THR A 15 -3.79 5.05 18.02
N GLN A 16 -3.16 4.44 19.03
CA GLN A 16 -2.68 3.07 18.94
C GLN A 16 -3.93 2.19 18.87
N MET A 17 -4.15 1.59 17.70
CA MET A 17 -5.24 0.64 17.51
C MET A 17 -5.05 -0.52 18.49
N SER A 18 -6.11 -0.87 19.23
CA SER A 18 -6.06 -2.00 20.14
C SER A 18 -5.88 -3.32 19.37
N ASP A 19 -5.41 -4.35 20.07
CA ASP A 19 -5.20 -5.66 19.44
C ASP A 19 -6.50 -6.23 18.84
N GLY A 20 -7.65 -5.98 19.47
CA GLY A 20 -8.96 -6.41 18.97
C GLY A 20 -9.43 -5.65 17.71
N GLU A 21 -9.22 -4.34 17.67
CA GLU A 21 -9.50 -3.54 16.48
C GLU A 21 -8.62 -3.97 15.30
N ARG A 22 -7.33 -4.23 15.55
CA ARG A 22 -6.40 -4.72 14.53
C ARG A 22 -6.81 -6.09 13.99
N CYS A 23 -7.24 -7.00 14.87
CA CYS A 23 -7.76 -8.31 14.46
C CYS A 23 -8.98 -8.21 13.54
N THR A 24 -9.90 -7.29 13.89
CA THR A 24 -11.13 -7.03 13.13
C THR A 24 -10.78 -6.47 11.76
N GLN A 25 -9.84 -5.51 11.70
CA GLN A 25 -9.34 -4.95 10.45
C GLN A 25 -8.69 -6.00 9.55
N LEU A 26 -7.80 -6.84 10.11
CA LEU A 26 -7.15 -7.93 9.36
C LEU A 26 -8.18 -8.93 8.83
N THR A 27 -9.21 -9.25 9.61
CA THR A 27 -10.31 -10.13 9.16
C THR A 27 -11.10 -9.50 8.02
N LEU A 28 -11.42 -8.21 8.10
CA LEU A 28 -12.12 -7.49 7.04
C LEU A 28 -11.27 -7.46 5.76
N TRP A 29 -9.98 -7.15 5.87
CA TRP A 29 -9.05 -7.15 4.74
C TRP A 29 -8.97 -8.54 4.10
N MET A 30 -8.84 -9.59 4.91
CA MET A 30 -8.77 -10.95 4.41
C MET A 30 -10.06 -11.37 3.69
N SER A 31 -11.22 -11.01 4.24
CA SER A 31 -12.51 -11.25 3.59
C SER A 31 -12.58 -10.60 2.21
N LYS A 32 -12.14 -9.33 2.09
CA LYS A 32 -12.10 -8.63 0.80
C LYS A 32 -11.08 -9.25 -0.16
N TYR A 33 -9.89 -9.59 0.33
CA TYR A 33 -8.82 -10.20 -0.45
C TYR A 33 -9.18 -11.58 -1.01
N ALA A 34 -9.86 -12.39 -0.20
CA ALA A 34 -10.35 -13.71 -0.60
C ALA A 34 -11.53 -13.62 -1.57
N SER A 35 -12.42 -12.63 -1.40
CA SER A 35 -13.59 -12.43 -2.27
C SER A 35 -13.25 -11.93 -3.68
N ASP A 36 -12.07 -11.33 -3.86
CA ASP A 36 -11.61 -10.89 -5.16
C ASP A 36 -10.95 -12.05 -5.90
N LEU A 37 -11.59 -12.58 -6.94
CA LEU A 37 -11.10 -13.74 -7.68
C LEU A 37 -10.33 -13.38 -8.96
N ASP A 38 -10.16 -12.08 -9.26
CA ASP A 38 -9.33 -11.61 -10.37
C ASP A 38 -7.86 -12.00 -10.15
N ASP A 39 -7.16 -12.41 -11.21
CA ASP A 39 -5.76 -12.85 -11.18
C ASP A 39 -4.83 -11.81 -10.52
N GLU A 40 -5.16 -10.53 -10.62
CA GLU A 40 -4.37 -9.44 -10.06
C GLU A 40 -5.01 -8.79 -8.82
N LYS A 41 -6.13 -9.30 -8.31
CA LYS A 41 -6.85 -8.73 -7.15
C LYS A 41 -7.18 -7.24 -7.32
N ARG A 42 -7.53 -6.81 -8.55
CA ARG A 42 -7.73 -5.40 -8.90
C ARG A 42 -8.81 -4.70 -8.06
N LYS A 43 -9.90 -5.38 -7.70
CA LYS A 43 -10.98 -4.80 -6.89
C LYS A 43 -10.52 -4.59 -5.46
N PHE A 44 -9.76 -5.53 -4.91
CA PHE A 44 -9.16 -5.42 -3.59
C PHE A 44 -8.20 -4.23 -3.52
N TRP A 45 -7.28 -4.07 -4.48
CA TRP A 45 -6.35 -2.93 -4.47
C TRP A 45 -7.06 -1.58 -4.54
N ARG A 46 -8.07 -1.46 -5.41
CA ARG A 46 -8.89 -0.25 -5.51
C ARG A 46 -9.64 0.04 -4.20
N TRP A 47 -10.17 -1.00 -3.54
CA TRP A 47 -10.83 -0.86 -2.25
C TRP A 47 -9.84 -0.49 -1.14
N LEU A 48 -8.66 -1.10 -1.13
CA LEU A 48 -7.61 -0.85 -0.15
C LEU A 48 -7.11 0.59 -0.24
N ALA A 49 -6.86 1.10 -1.44
CA ALA A 49 -6.48 2.49 -1.64
C ALA A 49 -7.55 3.48 -1.15
N LYS A 50 -8.84 3.16 -1.27
CA LYS A 50 -9.92 4.01 -0.74
C LYS A 50 -10.09 3.91 0.79
N SER A 51 -9.75 2.76 1.37
CA SER A 51 -9.98 2.46 2.80
C SER A 51 -8.74 2.68 3.67
N HIS A 52 -7.56 2.85 3.07
CA HIS A 52 -6.29 2.98 3.78
C HIS A 52 -5.48 4.20 3.27
N PRO A 53 -5.28 5.25 4.09
CA PRO A 53 -4.74 6.53 3.65
C PRO A 53 -3.30 6.44 3.12
N SER A 54 -2.48 5.56 3.69
CA SER A 54 -1.11 5.34 3.23
C SER A 54 -1.05 4.69 1.84
N PHE A 55 -1.96 3.76 1.52
CA PHE A 55 -2.07 3.20 0.18
C PHE A 55 -2.58 4.25 -0.81
N GLU A 56 -3.63 5.01 -0.44
CA GLU A 56 -4.15 6.11 -1.24
C GLU A 56 -3.05 7.11 -1.63
N ALA A 57 -2.25 7.52 -0.63
CA ALA A 57 -1.17 8.47 -0.83
C ALA A 57 -0.08 7.93 -1.76
N LEU A 58 0.27 6.64 -1.67
CA LEU A 58 1.23 6.03 -2.58
C LEU A 58 0.71 5.94 -4.02
N GLU A 59 -0.57 5.62 -4.22
CA GLU A 59 -1.18 5.60 -5.57
C GLU A 59 -1.23 7.00 -6.19
N LYS A 60 -1.62 8.02 -5.42
CA LYS A 60 -1.59 9.42 -5.88
C LYS A 60 -0.18 9.89 -6.23
N LEU A 61 0.82 9.54 -5.41
CA LEU A 61 2.21 9.89 -5.69
C LEU A 61 2.73 9.19 -6.95
N LYS A 62 2.34 7.94 -7.19
CA LYS A 62 2.63 7.23 -8.44
C LYS A 62 2.01 7.94 -9.63
N GLU A 63 0.71 8.26 -9.58
CA GLU A 63 0.01 8.96 -10.66
C GLU A 63 0.66 10.32 -10.95
N HIS A 64 0.92 11.12 -9.92
CA HIS A 64 1.65 12.38 -10.07
C HIS A 64 3.03 12.18 -10.69
N SER A 65 3.76 11.14 -10.29
CA SER A 65 5.09 10.89 -10.84
C SER A 65 5.09 10.42 -12.30
N LEU A 66 4.00 9.78 -12.75
CA LEU A 66 3.82 9.34 -14.15
C LEU A 66 3.33 10.50 -15.03
N ASN A 67 2.40 11.31 -14.52
CA ASN A 67 1.79 12.41 -15.27
C ASN A 67 2.65 13.68 -15.32
N ALA A 68 3.42 13.96 -14.26
CA ALA A 68 4.15 15.22 -14.13
C ALA A 68 5.46 15.26 -14.95
N GLY A 69 5.55 14.52 -16.07
CA GLY A 69 6.67 14.50 -17.04
C GLY A 69 7.90 15.27 -16.59
N THR A 70 8.79 14.63 -15.83
CA THR A 70 10.05 15.23 -15.35
C THR A 70 9.91 16.66 -14.78
N GLY A 71 9.02 16.85 -13.79
CA GLY A 71 9.03 18.07 -12.98
C GLY A 71 10.43 18.40 -12.44
N SER A 72 10.73 19.69 -12.28
CA SER A 72 12.01 20.20 -11.79
C SER A 72 12.56 19.37 -10.61
N GLY A 73 13.87 19.12 -10.56
CA GLY A 73 14.48 18.13 -9.66
C GLY A 73 14.09 18.26 -8.17
N LYS A 74 13.72 19.47 -7.71
CA LYS A 74 13.21 19.72 -6.36
C LYS A 74 11.81 19.11 -6.11
N VAL A 75 10.88 19.21 -7.06
CA VAL A 75 9.53 18.64 -6.95
C VAL A 75 9.62 17.12 -6.94
N ARG A 76 10.46 16.56 -7.82
CA ARG A 76 10.71 15.11 -7.86
C ARG A 76 11.27 14.60 -6.53
N ALA A 77 12.30 15.24 -5.99
CA ALA A 77 12.87 14.87 -4.70
C ALA A 77 11.85 14.93 -3.54
N ALA A 78 10.94 15.91 -3.56
CA ALA A 78 9.88 16.02 -2.57
C ALA A 78 8.87 14.87 -2.67
N ILE A 79 8.46 14.48 -3.89
CA ILE A 79 7.57 13.34 -4.15
C ILE A 79 8.22 12.03 -3.70
N GLU A 80 9.48 11.80 -4.07
CA GLU A 80 10.25 10.60 -3.71
C GLU A 80 10.44 10.47 -2.18
N SER A 81 10.73 11.60 -1.52
CA SER A 81 10.84 11.68 -0.06
C SER A 81 9.51 11.36 0.62
N LYS A 82 8.40 11.91 0.12
CA LYS A 82 7.05 11.63 0.65
C LYS A 82 6.67 10.16 0.46
N ALA A 83 6.92 9.58 -0.71
CA ALA A 83 6.67 8.16 -0.98
C ALA A 83 7.48 7.26 -0.03
N THR A 84 8.75 7.59 0.21
CA THR A 84 9.60 6.82 1.14
C THR A 84 9.08 6.89 2.58
N LYS A 85 8.65 8.07 3.04
CA LYS A 85 8.06 8.24 4.38
C LYS A 85 6.75 7.45 4.52
N THR A 86 5.85 7.54 3.53
CA THR A 86 4.59 6.81 3.52
C THR A 86 4.81 5.30 3.50
N TYR A 87 5.71 4.81 2.64
CA TYR A 87 6.10 3.40 2.59
C TYR A 87 6.67 2.92 3.93
N LYS A 88 7.54 3.69 4.58
CA LYS A 88 8.12 3.31 5.88
C LYS A 88 7.06 3.20 6.97
N ALA A 89 6.07 4.10 6.98
CA ALA A 89 4.95 4.02 7.92
C ALA A 89 4.11 2.76 7.68
N LEU A 90 3.77 2.49 6.42
CA LEU A 90 2.97 1.34 6.01
C LEU A 90 3.71 0.01 6.24
N SER A 91 5.00 -0.07 5.94
CA SER A 91 5.85 -1.23 6.25
C SER A 91 5.81 -1.57 7.75
N ARG A 92 5.81 -0.60 8.66
CA ARG A 92 5.69 -0.88 10.10
C ARG A 92 4.32 -1.45 10.48
N GLU A 93 3.29 -1.15 9.71
CA GLU A 93 1.91 -1.56 9.97
C GLU A 93 1.59 -2.95 9.42
N ILE A 94 2.03 -3.25 8.19
CA ILE A 94 1.59 -4.46 7.47
C ILE A 94 2.70 -5.50 7.24
N HIS A 95 3.96 -5.22 7.59
CA HIS A 95 5.04 -6.18 7.34
C HIS A 95 4.83 -7.44 8.20
N PRO A 96 4.81 -8.64 7.59
CA PRO A 96 4.44 -9.88 8.27
C PRO A 96 5.32 -10.19 9.49
N ASP A 97 6.62 -9.91 9.39
CA ASP A 97 7.57 -10.07 10.50
C ASP A 97 7.26 -9.17 11.71
N LYS A 98 6.81 -7.92 11.47
CA LYS A 98 6.45 -6.97 12.54
C LYS A 98 5.17 -7.37 13.27
N LEU A 99 4.36 -8.20 12.64
CA LEU A 99 3.12 -8.74 13.18
C LEU A 99 3.31 -10.07 13.92
N GLY A 100 4.51 -10.66 13.92
CA GLY A 100 4.77 -11.94 14.59
C GLY A 100 4.37 -11.94 16.07
N SER A 101 4.73 -10.89 16.82
CA SER A 101 4.36 -10.75 18.23
C SER A 101 2.85 -10.54 18.42
N PHE A 102 2.18 -9.88 17.48
CA PHE A 102 0.73 -9.69 17.50
C PHE A 102 -0.01 -11.03 17.33
N PHE A 103 0.38 -11.82 16.33
CA PHE A 103 -0.22 -13.15 16.09
C PHE A 103 0.01 -14.12 17.25
N ARG A 104 1.17 -14.03 17.94
CA ARG A 104 1.41 -14.82 19.16
C ARG A 104 0.45 -14.45 20.30
N LYS A 105 0.11 -13.17 20.45
CA LYS A 105 -0.85 -12.69 21.47
C LYS A 105 -2.30 -12.95 21.07
N THR A 106 -2.58 -12.94 19.77
CA THR A 106 -3.94 -13.04 19.21
C THR A 106 -4.03 -14.13 18.14
N PRO A 107 -3.89 -15.42 18.51
CA PRO A 107 -3.85 -16.52 17.56
C PRO A 107 -5.14 -16.66 16.73
N ALA A 108 -6.28 -16.21 17.27
CA ALA A 108 -7.55 -16.17 16.53
C ALA A 108 -7.52 -15.28 15.26
N CYS A 109 -6.52 -14.39 15.17
CA CYS A 109 -6.32 -13.47 14.06
C CYS A 109 -5.30 -13.99 13.04
N ASP A 110 -4.55 -15.05 13.37
CA ASP A 110 -3.62 -15.74 12.46
C ASP A 110 -4.38 -16.77 11.60
N LYS A 111 -5.37 -16.27 10.84
CA LYS A 111 -6.16 -17.09 9.93
C LYS A 111 -5.31 -17.48 8.71
N GLN A 112 -5.62 -18.64 8.14
CA GLN A 112 -5.01 -19.11 6.89
C GLN A 112 -5.09 -18.01 5.82
N GLY A 113 -3.95 -17.67 5.20
CA GLY A 113 -3.87 -16.67 4.13
C GLY A 113 -3.73 -15.20 4.59
N VAL A 114 -3.86 -14.88 5.89
CA VAL A 114 -3.63 -13.50 6.38
C VAL A 114 -2.17 -13.07 6.15
N LYS A 115 -1.21 -13.96 6.41
CA LYS A 115 0.21 -13.69 6.15
C LYS A 115 0.49 -13.49 4.66
N ASP A 116 -0.15 -14.26 3.79
CA ASP A 116 -0.02 -14.13 2.33
C ASP A 116 -0.64 -12.82 1.83
N MET A 117 -1.81 -12.45 2.32
CA MET A 117 -2.42 -11.14 2.05
C MET A 117 -1.51 -10.00 2.49
N LEU A 118 -0.96 -10.05 3.71
CA LEU A 118 -0.05 -9.02 4.22
C LEU A 118 1.24 -8.93 3.40
N ARG A 119 1.77 -10.07 2.93
CA ARG A 119 2.90 -10.10 2.01
C ARG A 119 2.53 -9.45 0.68
N ALA A 120 1.39 -9.79 0.08
CA ALA A 120 0.92 -9.19 -1.16
C ALA A 120 0.71 -7.67 -1.02
N MET A 121 0.13 -7.21 0.10
CA MET A 121 -0.03 -5.80 0.41
C MET A 121 1.34 -5.09 0.54
N PHE A 122 2.31 -5.73 1.19
CA PHE A 122 3.66 -5.21 1.35
C PHE A 122 4.41 -5.12 0.01
N ASP A 123 4.30 -6.16 -0.81
CA ASP A 123 4.89 -6.18 -2.15
C ASP A 123 4.27 -5.11 -3.05
N ARG A 124 2.94 -4.94 -2.99
CA ARG A 124 2.24 -3.86 -3.71
C ARG A 124 2.70 -2.48 -3.27
N ALA A 125 2.87 -2.25 -1.97
CA ALA A 125 3.38 -0.97 -1.48
C ALA A 125 4.83 -0.71 -1.91
N THR A 126 5.64 -1.78 -1.97
CA THR A 126 7.01 -1.73 -2.50
C THR A 126 7.02 -1.36 -3.98
N ASP A 127 6.14 -1.97 -4.77
CA ASP A 127 5.94 -1.67 -6.19
C ASP A 127 5.52 -0.22 -6.40
N LEU A 128 4.51 0.26 -5.67
CA LEU A 128 4.05 1.65 -5.75
C LEU A 128 5.18 2.64 -5.43
N LYS A 129 5.95 2.39 -4.36
CA LYS A 129 7.14 3.21 -4.04
C LYS A 129 8.17 3.16 -5.17
N ASN A 130 8.48 1.98 -5.69
CA ASN A 130 9.45 1.83 -6.77
C ASN A 130 9.00 2.52 -8.05
N CYS A 131 7.70 2.50 -8.36
CA CYS A 131 7.09 3.26 -9.43
C CYS A 131 7.29 4.76 -9.26
N VAL A 132 7.19 5.29 -8.03
CA VAL A 132 7.48 6.71 -7.77
C VAL A 132 8.96 7.03 -7.95
N LEU A 133 9.86 6.19 -7.42
CA LEU A 133 11.31 6.44 -7.51
C LEU A 133 11.85 6.24 -8.93
N LYS A 134 11.26 5.29 -9.68
CA LYS A 134 11.68 4.87 -11.01
C LYS A 134 10.45 4.78 -11.95
N PRO A 135 9.87 5.93 -12.35
CA PRO A 135 8.62 5.95 -13.12
C PRO A 135 8.73 5.24 -14.46
N LEU A 136 9.88 5.35 -15.13
CA LEU A 136 10.16 4.67 -16.41
C LEU A 136 10.23 3.14 -16.30
N ARG A 137 10.37 2.60 -15.08
CA ARG A 137 10.35 1.15 -14.82
C ARG A 137 9.03 0.69 -14.23
N CYS A 138 8.10 1.61 -14.00
CA CYS A 138 6.76 1.28 -13.57
C CYS A 138 5.98 0.74 -14.77
N GLY A 139 5.52 -0.51 -14.69
CA GLY A 139 4.68 -1.10 -15.75
C GLY A 139 5.36 -2.02 -16.75
N MET A 140 6.66 -2.32 -16.64
CA MET A 140 7.28 -3.41 -17.44
C MET A 140 6.83 -4.83 -16.99
N LYS A 141 5.89 -4.93 -16.04
CA LYS A 141 5.13 -6.16 -15.74
C LYS A 141 3.70 -6.13 -16.29
N VAL A 142 3.31 -5.08 -17.01
CA VAL A 142 2.04 -4.98 -17.74
C VAL A 142 2.39 -4.94 -19.23
N SER A 143 2.79 -6.08 -19.76
CA SER A 143 2.91 -6.30 -21.20
C SER A 143 2.49 -7.75 -21.45
N ASP A 144 1.19 -7.95 -21.57
CA ASP A 144 0.51 -8.81 -22.55
C ASP A 144 -0.96 -9.00 -22.10
N ASP A 145 -1.84 -8.06 -22.48
CA ASP A 145 -3.26 -8.37 -22.76
C ASP A 145 -3.87 -7.26 -23.63
N GLU A 146 -3.40 -7.17 -24.88
CA GLU A 146 -4.27 -6.78 -25.98
C GLU A 146 -3.92 -7.66 -27.20
N GLY A 147 -4.03 -8.98 -26.98
CA GLY A 147 -4.11 -9.94 -28.05
C GLY A 147 -5.56 -10.06 -28.51
N GLY A 148 -5.87 -9.56 -29.71
CA GLY A 148 -6.96 -10.13 -30.51
C GLY A 148 -7.97 -9.15 -31.09
N ASN A 149 -7.59 -8.47 -32.17
CA ASN A 149 -8.56 -8.22 -33.25
C ASN A 149 -8.11 -8.99 -34.51
N ARG A 150 -8.17 -10.33 -34.43
CA ARG A 150 -8.31 -11.15 -35.64
C ARG A 150 -9.70 -10.87 -36.20
N ARG A 151 -9.79 -9.95 -37.18
CA ARG A 151 -10.87 -10.02 -38.16
C ARG A 151 -10.60 -11.24 -39.04
N SER A 152 -11.35 -12.31 -38.79
CA SER A 152 -11.56 -13.39 -39.77
C SER A 152 -13.01 -13.36 -40.23
N HIS A 153 -13.19 -13.54 -41.55
CA HIS A 153 -14.42 -13.65 -42.34
C HIS A 153 -15.27 -12.37 -42.45
N ASP A 154 -15.72 -11.95 -43.65
CA ASP A 154 -16.27 -12.78 -44.71
C ASP A 154 -15.98 -12.22 -46.12
N GLU A 155 -15.61 -13.11 -47.05
CA GLU A 155 -15.82 -12.89 -48.48
C GLU A 155 -17.33 -12.87 -48.75
N PHE A 156 -17.85 -11.88 -49.47
CA PHE A 156 -18.85 -12.01 -50.55
C PHE A 156 -19.07 -10.65 -51.23
#